data_AF-A0A2V2E5U6-F1
#
_entry.id   AF-A0A2V2E5U6-F1
#
_cell.length_a   1.000
_cell.length_b   1.000
_cell.length_c   1.000
_cell.angle_alpha   90.00
_cell.angle_beta   90.00
_cell.angle_gamma   90.00
#
_symmetry.space_group_name_H-M   'P 1'
#
loop_
_entity.id
_entity.type
_entity.pdbx_description
1 polymer ?
#
loop_
_entity_poly.entity_id
_entity_poly.type
_entity_poly.pdbx_seq_one_letter_code
_entity_poly.pdbx_strand_id
1 'polypeptide(L)'
;METVFPGTVIERRGKNAREFLDSVFFATDGIMLSQVRKITALETPALQNWVNRGLVERPDEKMYSKNQLARIILINMLRSVTKNENIGKIMTYINGSATSRDDDIIGEADLYIYICEILDKITFETLLSPDELNILTENTIKDYIEPFGGAHKRLCNGIKMILLYYAASLIKGRADIIMEGIVND
;
A
#
# COMPACT_ATOMS: atom_id res chain seq x y z
N MET A 1 -4.85 5.74 16.23
CA MET A 1 -5.19 4.82 15.13
C MET A 1 -5.98 5.59 14.10
N GLU A 2 -5.60 5.48 12.82
CA GLU A 2 -6.41 6.02 11.74
C GLU A 2 -7.80 5.37 11.72
N THR A 3 -8.83 6.16 11.45
CA THR A 3 -10.22 5.68 11.39
C THR A 3 -10.47 4.85 10.13
N VAL A 4 -9.63 5.01 9.10
CA VAL A 4 -9.70 4.34 7.81
C VAL A 4 -8.47 3.45 7.57
N PHE A 5 -8.58 2.52 6.62
CA PHE A 5 -7.42 1.76 6.15
C PHE A 5 -6.51 2.63 5.27
N PRO A 6 -5.17 2.57 5.46
CA PRO A 6 -4.21 3.35 4.68
C PRO A 6 -4.42 3.23 3.17
N GLY A 7 -4.48 4.37 2.46
CA GLY A 7 -4.70 4.40 1.01
C GLY A 7 -6.14 4.12 0.56
N THR A 8 -7.11 4.13 1.48
CA THR A 8 -8.53 3.88 1.20
C THR A 8 -9.42 4.94 1.86
N VAL A 9 -10.72 4.90 1.56
CA VAL A 9 -11.76 5.62 2.29
C VAL A 9 -12.61 4.69 3.19
N ILE A 10 -12.14 3.46 3.42
CA ILE A 10 -12.88 2.44 4.16
C ILE A 10 -12.55 2.55 5.65
N GLU A 11 -13.57 2.76 6.47
CA GLU A 11 -13.45 2.73 7.92
C GLU A 11 -13.01 1.36 8.44
N ARG A 12 -12.14 1.35 9.45
CA ARG A 12 -11.63 0.10 10.03
C ARG A 12 -12.68 -0.69 10.79
N ARG A 13 -13.54 0.01 11.56
CA ARG A 13 -14.61 -0.61 12.38
C ARG A 13 -14.11 -1.81 13.22
N GLY A 14 -12.92 -1.67 13.81
CA GLY A 14 -12.28 -2.71 14.62
C GLY A 14 -11.61 -3.84 13.83
N LYS A 15 -11.68 -3.84 12.48
CA LYS A 15 -11.02 -4.84 11.64
C LYS A 15 -9.54 -4.54 11.42
N ASN A 16 -8.75 -5.60 11.28
CA ASN A 16 -7.39 -5.55 10.74
C ASN A 16 -7.40 -5.61 9.19
N ALA A 17 -6.24 -5.39 8.58
CA ALA A 17 -6.12 -5.34 7.12
C ALA A 17 -6.46 -6.66 6.42
N ARG A 18 -6.14 -7.80 7.05
CA ARG A 18 -6.47 -9.13 6.52
C ARG A 18 -7.98 -9.33 6.49
N GLU A 19 -8.66 -9.08 7.61
CA GLU A 19 -10.12 -9.14 7.70
C GLU A 19 -10.81 -8.20 6.72
N PHE A 20 -10.24 -7.02 6.48
CA PHE A 20 -10.73 -6.08 5.46
C PHE A 20 -10.63 -6.68 4.06
N LEU A 21 -9.44 -7.11 3.64
CA LEU A 21 -9.26 -7.69 2.30
C LEU A 21 -10.12 -8.96 2.14
N ASP A 22 -10.15 -9.84 3.13
CA ASP A 22 -10.96 -11.06 3.07
C ASP A 22 -12.46 -10.75 3.01
N SER A 23 -12.93 -9.70 3.69
CA SER A 23 -14.33 -9.24 3.58
C SER A 23 -14.68 -8.76 2.17
N VAL A 24 -13.76 -8.11 1.46
CA VAL A 24 -13.99 -7.61 0.09
C VAL A 24 -14.10 -8.75 -0.92
N PHE A 25 -13.35 -9.83 -0.71
CA PHE A 25 -13.23 -10.98 -1.63
C PHE A 25 -13.95 -12.25 -1.12
N PHE A 26 -14.78 -12.15 -0.09
CA PHE A 26 -15.39 -13.32 0.57
C PHE A 26 -16.17 -14.25 -0.39
N ALA A 27 -16.82 -13.68 -1.41
CA ALA A 27 -17.67 -14.42 -2.35
C ALA A 27 -17.21 -14.30 -3.82
N THR A 28 -16.00 -13.79 -4.07
CA THR A 28 -15.50 -13.52 -5.42
C THR A 28 -13.98 -13.46 -5.44
N ASP A 29 -13.37 -14.01 -6.49
CA ASP A 29 -11.93 -13.94 -6.71
C ASP A 29 -11.48 -12.59 -7.32
N GLY A 30 -12.43 -11.74 -7.69
CA GLY A 30 -12.17 -10.43 -8.28
C GLY A 30 -13.24 -9.38 -7.98
N ILE A 31 -12.93 -8.10 -8.16
CA ILE A 31 -13.87 -6.99 -8.02
C ILE A 31 -13.86 -6.07 -9.25
N MET A 32 -15.00 -5.45 -9.56
CA MET A 32 -15.09 -4.53 -10.69
C MET A 32 -14.41 -3.18 -10.40
N LEU A 33 -14.05 -2.45 -11.45
CA LEU A 33 -13.51 -1.09 -11.36
C LEU A 33 -14.35 -0.17 -10.45
N SER A 34 -15.67 -0.28 -10.51
CA SER A 34 -16.58 0.51 -9.67
C SER A 34 -16.39 0.26 -8.16
N GLN A 35 -16.07 -0.97 -7.77
CA GLN A 35 -15.77 -1.32 -6.37
C GLN A 35 -14.39 -0.82 -5.97
N VAL A 36 -13.37 -0.96 -6.84
CA VAL A 36 -12.03 -0.39 -6.61
C VAL A 36 -12.12 1.11 -6.35
N ARG A 37 -12.90 1.85 -7.16
CA ARG A 37 -13.11 3.29 -6.98
C ARG A 37 -13.81 3.63 -5.66
N LYS A 38 -14.83 2.85 -5.27
CA LYS A 38 -15.51 3.04 -3.98
C LYS A 38 -14.56 2.84 -2.79
N ILE A 39 -13.60 1.91 -2.90
CA ILE A 39 -12.63 1.64 -1.84
C ILE A 39 -11.54 2.72 -1.77
N THR A 40 -11.06 3.19 -2.92
CA THR A 40 -9.85 4.03 -3.00
C THR A 40 -10.11 5.52 -3.23
N ALA A 41 -11.37 5.88 -3.52
CA ALA A 41 -11.77 7.20 -4.00
C ALA A 41 -10.99 7.69 -5.24
N LEU A 42 -10.48 6.75 -6.04
CA LEU A 42 -9.76 7.06 -7.27
C LEU A 42 -10.70 7.34 -8.43
N GLU A 43 -10.29 8.29 -9.27
CA GLU A 43 -10.92 8.55 -10.56
C GLU A 43 -10.48 7.54 -11.61
N THR A 44 -11.40 7.17 -12.50
CA THR A 44 -11.14 6.19 -13.58
C THR A 44 -9.90 6.53 -14.41
N PRO A 45 -9.66 7.79 -14.83
CA PRO A 45 -8.46 8.13 -15.61
C PRO A 45 -7.15 7.88 -14.86
N ALA A 46 -7.13 8.04 -13.52
CA ALA A 46 -5.94 7.78 -12.73
C ALA A 46 -5.60 6.28 -12.70
N LEU A 47 -6.60 5.43 -12.47
CA LEU A 47 -6.44 3.98 -12.50
C LEU A 47 -6.03 3.48 -13.89
N GLN A 48 -6.68 3.98 -14.95
CA GLN A 48 -6.30 3.65 -16.32
C GLN A 48 -4.88 4.10 -16.66
N ASN A 49 -4.46 5.27 -16.19
CA ASN A 49 -3.09 5.75 -16.37
C ASN A 49 -2.08 4.79 -15.74
N TRP A 50 -2.34 4.28 -14.54
CA TRP A 50 -1.46 3.32 -13.87
C TRP A 50 -1.39 1.98 -14.61
N VAL A 51 -2.51 1.47 -15.11
CA VAL A 51 -2.53 0.26 -15.93
C VAL A 51 -1.77 0.46 -17.25
N ASN A 52 -2.02 1.57 -17.94
CA ASN A 52 -1.36 1.87 -19.22
C ASN A 52 0.15 2.09 -19.08
N ARG A 53 0.60 2.55 -17.91
CA ARG A 53 2.02 2.73 -17.59
C ARG A 53 2.69 1.48 -17.01
N GLY A 54 1.96 0.37 -16.86
CA GLY A 54 2.50 -0.85 -16.29
C GLY A 54 2.82 -0.75 -14.80
N LEU A 55 2.20 0.20 -14.07
CA LEU A 55 2.31 0.26 -12.62
C LEU A 55 1.40 -0.78 -11.95
N VAL A 56 0.30 -1.13 -12.60
CA VAL A 56 -0.69 -2.11 -12.13
C VAL A 56 -1.00 -3.05 -13.29
N GLU A 57 -1.09 -4.35 -13.00
CA GLU A 57 -1.50 -5.36 -13.96
C GLU A 57 -2.89 -5.03 -14.55
N ARG A 58 -3.15 -5.41 -15.80
CA ARG A 58 -4.49 -5.26 -16.39
C ARG A 58 -5.48 -6.17 -15.66
N PRO A 59 -6.72 -5.71 -15.40
CA PRO A 59 -7.74 -6.58 -14.81
C PRO A 59 -8.04 -7.75 -15.74
N ASP A 60 -8.23 -8.93 -15.16
CA ASP A 60 -8.63 -10.13 -15.90
C ASP A 60 -10.15 -10.16 -16.03
N GLU A 61 -10.67 -10.34 -17.24
CA GLU A 61 -12.11 -10.24 -17.53
C GLU A 61 -12.83 -9.02 -16.89
N LYS A 62 -12.14 -7.86 -16.79
CA LYS A 62 -12.60 -6.61 -16.13
C LYS A 62 -12.68 -6.67 -14.60
N MET A 63 -12.15 -7.72 -13.99
CA MET A 63 -12.10 -7.95 -12.55
C MET A 63 -10.67 -7.77 -12.03
N TYR A 64 -10.56 -7.06 -10.91
CA TYR A 64 -9.30 -6.85 -10.18
C TYR A 64 -9.21 -7.88 -9.06
N SER A 65 -8.15 -8.67 -9.04
CA SER A 65 -7.83 -9.61 -7.96
C SER A 65 -7.47 -8.91 -6.64
N LYS A 66 -7.38 -9.69 -5.56
CA LYS A 66 -6.95 -9.21 -4.23
C LYS A 66 -5.58 -8.52 -4.28
N ASN A 67 -4.61 -9.10 -4.99
CA ASN A 67 -3.27 -8.52 -5.14
C ASN A 67 -3.30 -7.23 -5.99
N GLN A 68 -4.10 -7.19 -7.06
CA GLN A 68 -4.25 -5.96 -7.84
C GLN A 68 -4.87 -4.83 -7.01
N LEU A 69 -5.89 -5.12 -6.18
CA LEU A 69 -6.45 -4.13 -5.27
C LEU A 69 -5.40 -3.66 -4.25
N ALA A 70 -4.70 -4.59 -3.60
CA ALA A 70 -3.67 -4.24 -2.62
C ALA A 70 -2.56 -3.37 -3.23
N ARG A 71 -2.12 -3.70 -4.44
CA ARG A 71 -1.17 -2.88 -5.21
C ARG A 71 -1.69 -1.47 -5.49
N ILE A 72 -2.94 -1.34 -5.91
CA ILE A 72 -3.59 -0.05 -6.13
C ILE A 72 -3.63 0.77 -4.83
N ILE A 73 -3.97 0.14 -3.70
CA ILE A 73 -4.01 0.79 -2.40
C ILE A 73 -2.61 1.28 -2.00
N LEU A 74 -1.58 0.44 -2.14
CA LEU A 74 -0.19 0.80 -1.87
C LEU A 74 0.28 1.99 -2.72
N ILE A 75 -0.07 2.03 -4.01
CA ILE A 75 0.25 3.19 -4.87
C ILE A 75 -0.52 4.42 -4.40
N ASN A 76 -1.79 4.27 -4.04
CA ASN A 76 -2.65 5.37 -3.58
C ASN A 76 -2.14 6.00 -2.27
N MET A 77 -1.51 5.21 -1.39
CA MET A 77 -0.88 5.70 -0.16
C MET A 77 0.22 6.74 -0.41
N LEU A 78 0.93 6.65 -1.55
CA LEU A 78 2.18 7.40 -1.77
C LEU A 78 2.04 8.52 -2.82
N ARG A 79 0.98 8.51 -3.63
CA ARG A 79 0.79 9.40 -4.79
C ARG A 79 0.74 10.89 -4.48
N SER A 80 0.47 11.28 -3.23
CA SER A 80 0.38 12.68 -2.79
C SER A 80 1.75 13.34 -2.59
N VAL A 81 2.80 12.53 -2.38
CA VAL A 81 4.14 13.00 -1.99
C VAL A 81 5.24 12.60 -2.95
N THR A 82 4.99 11.69 -3.88
CA THR A 82 5.98 11.30 -4.87
C THR A 82 5.35 10.95 -6.22
N LYS A 83 6.16 10.99 -7.28
CA LYS A 83 5.70 10.75 -8.66
C LYS A 83 5.48 9.25 -8.89
N ASN A 84 4.53 8.92 -9.78
CA ASN A 84 4.26 7.53 -10.19
C ASN A 84 5.53 6.75 -10.59
N GLU A 85 6.53 7.39 -11.21
CA GLU A 85 7.80 6.74 -11.56
C GLU A 85 8.56 6.23 -10.32
N ASN A 86 8.61 7.02 -9.25
CA ASN A 86 9.27 6.64 -8.01
C ASN A 86 8.49 5.55 -7.28
N ILE A 87 7.15 5.62 -7.30
CA ILE A 87 6.30 4.55 -6.75
C ILE A 87 6.54 3.26 -7.53
N GLY A 88 6.61 3.33 -8.86
CA GLY A 88 6.96 2.19 -9.72
C GLY A 88 8.31 1.59 -9.33
N LYS A 89 9.34 2.41 -9.11
CA LYS A 89 10.66 1.95 -8.63
C LYS A 89 10.58 1.24 -7.28
N ILE A 90 9.78 1.74 -6.33
CA ILE A 90 9.58 1.07 -5.02
C ILE A 90 8.91 -0.29 -5.22
N MET A 91 7.80 -0.33 -5.97
CA MET A 91 7.05 -1.57 -6.20
C MET A 91 7.89 -2.60 -6.96
N THR A 92 8.67 -2.17 -7.96
CA THR A 92 9.60 -3.03 -8.70
C THR A 92 10.81 -3.44 -7.87
N TYR A 93 11.29 -2.58 -6.98
CA TYR A 93 12.28 -2.99 -6.00
C TYR A 93 11.77 -4.10 -5.08
N ILE A 94 10.48 -4.24 -4.83
CA ILE A 94 9.96 -5.32 -3.96
C ILE A 94 9.67 -6.58 -4.77
N ASN A 95 8.84 -6.45 -5.81
CA ASN A 95 8.22 -7.58 -6.51
C ASN A 95 8.58 -7.66 -8.00
N GLY A 96 9.37 -6.71 -8.50
CA GLY A 96 9.70 -6.71 -9.91
C GLY A 96 8.64 -6.07 -10.81
N SER A 97 8.50 -6.60 -12.02
CA SER A 97 7.56 -6.01 -12.98
C SER A 97 6.11 -6.20 -12.52
N ALA A 98 5.25 -5.18 -12.67
CA ALA A 98 3.83 -5.37 -12.36
C ALA A 98 3.11 -6.37 -13.29
N THR A 99 3.77 -6.81 -14.37
CA THR A 99 3.20 -7.69 -15.41
C THR A 99 3.85 -9.07 -15.45
N SER A 100 4.74 -9.38 -14.51
CA SER A 100 5.29 -10.72 -14.32
C SER A 100 5.30 -11.02 -12.82
N ARG A 101 5.03 -12.27 -12.46
CA ARG A 101 5.13 -12.75 -11.07
C ARG A 101 6.36 -13.62 -10.83
N ASP A 102 7.23 -13.73 -11.84
CA ASP A 102 8.36 -14.66 -11.81
C ASP A 102 9.40 -14.27 -10.74
N ASP A 103 9.48 -12.99 -10.39
CA ASP A 103 10.41 -12.43 -9.42
C ASP A 103 9.74 -11.77 -8.19
N ASP A 104 8.45 -12.04 -8.01
CA ASP A 104 7.69 -11.64 -6.83
C ASP A 104 8.30 -12.30 -5.59
N ILE A 105 8.53 -11.50 -4.54
CA ILE A 105 8.99 -12.03 -3.25
C ILE A 105 7.82 -12.23 -2.27
N ILE A 106 6.73 -11.50 -2.47
CA ILE A 106 5.55 -11.51 -1.59
C ILE A 106 4.30 -11.15 -2.41
N GLY A 107 3.13 -11.68 -2.05
CA GLY A 107 1.87 -11.18 -2.64
C GLY A 107 1.58 -9.75 -2.17
N GLU A 108 1.07 -8.87 -3.03
CA GLU A 108 0.78 -7.48 -2.63
C GLU A 108 -0.24 -7.38 -1.50
N ALA A 109 -1.16 -8.34 -1.39
CA ALA A 109 -2.07 -8.42 -0.26
C ALA A 109 -1.34 -8.62 1.07
N ASP A 110 -0.38 -9.54 1.13
CA ASP A 110 0.41 -9.81 2.34
C ASP A 110 1.36 -8.66 2.65
N LEU A 111 1.96 -8.03 1.63
CA LEU A 111 2.74 -6.80 1.80
C LEU A 111 1.91 -5.69 2.45
N TYR A 112 0.69 -5.45 1.95
CA TYR A 112 -0.21 -4.46 2.52
C TYR A 112 -0.61 -4.79 3.96
N ILE A 113 -0.83 -6.07 4.27
CA ILE A 113 -1.14 -6.53 5.62
C ILE A 113 0.03 -6.24 6.56
N TYR A 114 1.27 -6.59 6.20
CA TYR A 114 2.44 -6.28 7.02
C TYR A 114 2.60 -4.77 7.26
N ILE A 115 2.39 -3.95 6.23
CA ILE A 115 2.45 -2.50 6.38
C ILE A 115 1.41 -2.01 7.39
N CYS A 116 0.17 -2.49 7.31
CA CYS A 116 -0.88 -2.11 8.27
C CYS A 116 -0.57 -2.61 9.69
N GLU A 117 -0.06 -3.82 9.85
CA GLU A 117 0.34 -4.36 11.16
C GLU A 117 1.46 -3.57 11.81
N ILE A 118 2.41 -3.03 11.02
CA ILE A 118 3.44 -2.14 11.52
C ILE A 118 2.83 -0.77 11.86
N LEU A 119 1.99 -0.22 10.99
CA LEU A 119 1.33 1.08 11.23
C LEU A 119 0.45 1.08 12.48
N ASP A 120 -0.13 -0.07 12.86
CA ASP A 120 -0.92 -0.21 14.08
C ASP A 120 -0.06 -0.16 15.36
N LYS A 121 1.26 -0.36 15.26
CA LYS A 121 2.22 -0.42 16.38
C LYS A 121 3.20 0.75 16.42
N ILE A 122 3.39 1.45 15.30
CA ILE A 122 4.46 2.44 15.13
C ILE A 122 4.11 3.79 15.76
N THR A 123 5.08 4.43 16.41
CA THR A 123 5.00 5.85 16.80
C THR A 123 5.84 6.72 15.86
N PHE A 124 5.70 8.04 15.97
CA PHE A 124 6.51 8.95 15.17
C PHE A 124 8.00 8.84 15.51
N GLU A 125 8.33 8.63 16.79
CA GLU A 125 9.69 8.39 17.27
C GLU A 125 10.27 7.10 16.66
N THR A 126 9.51 6.01 16.70
CA THR A 126 9.93 4.74 16.07
C THR A 126 10.19 4.89 14.59
N LEU A 127 9.34 5.66 13.88
CA LEU A 127 9.50 5.88 12.46
C LEU A 127 10.78 6.69 12.12
N LEU A 128 11.13 7.66 12.96
CA LEU A 128 12.33 8.48 12.78
C LEU A 128 13.62 7.81 13.27
N SER A 129 13.52 6.73 14.05
CA SER A 129 14.64 5.93 14.50
C SER A 129 14.90 4.76 13.53
N PRO A 130 16.01 4.77 12.76
CA PRO A 130 16.30 3.68 11.83
C PRO A 130 16.39 2.31 12.49
N ASP A 131 16.91 2.25 13.71
CA ASP A 131 17.08 1.01 14.47
C ASP A 131 15.76 0.48 15.01
N GLU A 132 14.92 1.34 15.60
CA GLU A 132 13.62 0.91 16.11
C GLU A 132 12.68 0.50 14.97
N LEU A 133 12.68 1.26 13.87
CA LEU A 133 11.94 0.91 12.66
C LEU A 133 12.41 -0.43 12.09
N ASN A 134 13.72 -0.69 12.09
CA ASN A 134 14.28 -1.97 11.68
C ASN A 134 13.78 -3.11 12.57
N ILE A 135 13.92 -2.98 13.89
CA ILE A 135 13.48 -4.00 14.86
C ILE A 135 11.98 -4.29 14.72
N LEU A 136 11.15 -3.26 14.62
CA LEU A 136 9.70 -3.43 14.47
C LEU A 136 9.34 -4.14 13.16
N THR A 137 10.01 -3.79 12.06
CA THR A 137 9.80 -4.40 10.75
C THR A 137 10.18 -5.88 10.79
N GLU A 138 11.40 -6.19 11.24
CA GLU A 138 11.94 -7.56 11.38
C GLU A 138 11.02 -8.44 12.25
N ASN A 139 10.59 -7.92 13.40
CA ASN A 139 9.68 -8.65 14.29
C ASN A 139 8.30 -8.92 13.67
N THR A 140 7.81 -8.02 12.80
CA THR A 140 6.49 -8.17 12.18
C THR A 140 6.53 -9.20 11.04
N ILE A 141 7.63 -9.26 10.30
CA ILE A 141 7.80 -10.23 9.21
C ILE A 141 8.53 -11.52 9.62
N LYS A 142 8.69 -11.78 10.92
CA LYS A 142 9.46 -12.94 11.44
C LYS A 142 9.04 -14.30 10.87
N ASP A 143 7.77 -14.44 10.49
CA ASP A 143 7.18 -15.68 9.97
C ASP A 143 7.18 -15.73 8.43
N TYR A 144 7.77 -14.71 7.77
CA TYR A 144 7.94 -14.67 6.32
C TYR A 144 8.94 -15.73 5.86
N ILE A 145 8.51 -16.56 4.91
CA ILE A 145 9.33 -17.62 4.33
C ILE A 145 10.03 -17.06 3.11
N GLU A 146 11.35 -16.92 3.19
CA GLU A 146 12.16 -16.35 2.12
C GLU A 146 12.16 -17.27 0.87
N PRO A 147 11.66 -16.81 -0.29
CA PRO A 147 11.58 -17.64 -1.50
C PRO A 147 12.95 -17.90 -2.15
N PHE A 148 13.88 -16.96 -1.99
CA PHE A 148 15.26 -17.05 -2.45
C PHE A 148 16.15 -16.07 -1.68
N GLY A 149 17.45 -16.34 -1.61
CA GLY A 149 18.37 -15.54 -0.82
C GLY A 149 18.36 -14.05 -1.17
N GLY A 150 18.19 -13.21 -0.14
CA GLY A 150 18.16 -11.75 -0.26
C GLY A 150 16.75 -11.15 -0.36
N ALA A 151 15.72 -11.97 -0.59
CA ALA A 151 14.33 -11.53 -0.61
C ALA A 151 13.87 -10.97 0.74
N HIS A 152 14.35 -11.50 1.87
CA HIS A 152 14.03 -10.96 3.19
C HIS A 152 14.52 -9.50 3.33
N LYS A 153 15.78 -9.25 2.99
CA LYS A 153 16.36 -7.89 3.02
C LYS A 153 15.63 -6.94 2.07
N ARG A 154 15.28 -7.43 0.87
CA ARG A 154 14.48 -6.70 -0.14
C ARG A 154 13.12 -6.29 0.43
N LEU A 155 12.42 -7.22 1.08
CA LEU A 155 11.14 -6.98 1.74
C LEU A 155 11.26 -5.94 2.87
N CYS A 156 12.21 -6.11 3.80
CA CYS A 156 12.47 -5.16 4.88
C CYS A 156 12.67 -3.73 4.37
N ASN A 157 13.54 -3.55 3.37
CA ASN A 157 13.82 -2.24 2.80
C ASN A 157 12.60 -1.65 2.09
N GLY A 158 11.86 -2.48 1.36
CA GLY A 158 10.61 -2.10 0.69
C GLY A 158 9.56 -1.56 1.67
N ILE A 159 9.32 -2.31 2.75
CA ILE A 159 8.39 -1.91 3.81
C ILE A 159 8.80 -0.57 4.41
N LYS A 160 10.08 -0.40 4.78
CA LYS A 160 10.59 0.87 5.35
C LYS A 160 10.37 2.05 4.41
N MET A 161 10.66 1.88 3.11
CA MET A 161 10.41 2.95 2.13
C MET A 161 8.92 3.31 2.10
N ILE A 162 8.03 2.33 2.02
CA ILE A 162 6.59 2.58 1.99
C ILE A 162 6.12 3.30 3.26
N LEU A 163 6.57 2.86 4.44
CA LEU A 163 6.22 3.48 5.72
C LEU A 163 6.66 4.94 5.80
N LEU A 164 7.90 5.25 5.40
CA LEU A 164 8.43 6.62 5.40
C LEU A 164 7.69 7.53 4.41
N TYR A 165 7.45 7.07 3.19
CA TYR A 165 6.66 7.83 2.20
C TYR A 165 5.22 8.02 2.66
N TYR A 166 4.60 7.00 3.26
CA TYR A 166 3.23 7.12 3.76
C TYR A 166 3.13 8.12 4.90
N ALA A 167 4.06 8.10 5.86
CA ALA A 167 4.10 9.09 6.91
C ALA A 167 4.29 10.52 6.38
N ALA A 168 5.14 10.71 5.37
CA ALA A 168 5.26 12.00 4.69
C ALA A 168 3.93 12.43 4.07
N SER A 169 3.15 11.50 3.49
CA SER A 169 1.81 11.77 2.96
C SER A 169 0.85 12.25 4.04
N LEU A 170 0.87 11.64 5.22
CA LEU A 170 0.03 12.05 6.35
C LEU A 170 0.39 13.45 6.85
N ILE A 171 1.68 13.76 6.99
CA ILE A 171 2.15 15.08 7.42
C ILE A 171 1.76 16.14 6.39
N LYS A 172 2.02 15.87 5.10
CA LYS A 172 1.62 16.78 4.00
C LYS A 172 0.11 17.02 4.02
N GLY A 173 -0.70 15.97 4.13
CA GLY A 173 -2.16 16.09 4.17
C GLY A 173 -2.65 16.96 5.33
N ARG A 174 -2.04 16.84 6.53
CA ARG A 174 -2.34 17.73 7.65
C ARG A 174 -1.97 19.18 7.37
N ALA A 175 -0.81 19.42 6.75
CA ALA A 175 -0.39 20.77 6.36
C ALA A 175 -1.33 21.38 5.31
N ASP A 176 -1.75 20.60 4.31
CA ASP A 176 -2.68 21.03 3.26
C ASP A 176 -4.04 21.45 3.87
N ILE A 177 -4.58 20.69 4.85
CA ILE A 177 -5.82 21.06 5.56
C ILE A 177 -5.70 22.41 6.28
N ILE A 178 -4.56 22.65 6.96
CA ILE A 178 -4.32 23.94 7.63
C ILE A 178 -4.26 25.08 6.61
N MET A 179 -3.60 24.86 5.48
CA MET A 179 -3.49 25.84 4.41
C MET A 179 -4.86 26.17 3.79
N GLU A 180 -5.70 25.17 3.55
CA GLU A 180 -7.07 25.36 3.06
C GLU A 180 -7.92 26.17 4.05
N GLY A 181 -7.72 25.99 5.35
CA GLY A 181 -8.37 26.82 6.38
C GLY A 181 -8.02 28.30 6.26
N ILE A 182 -6.75 28.63 6.01
CA ILE A 182 -6.28 30.02 5.86
C ILE A 182 -6.83 30.69 4.59
N VAL A 183 -7.01 29.93 3.51
CA VAL A 183 -7.47 30.47 2.22
C VAL A 183 -8.98 30.76 2.21
N ASN A 184 -9.75 30.12 3.10
CA ASN A 184 -11.19 30.26 3.19
C ASN A 184 -11.66 31.28 4.26
N ASP A 185 -10.72 31.89 5.00
CA ASP A 185 -10.94 33.00 5.95
C ASP A 185 -10.61 34.36 5.29
#